data_AF-A0A956BEP6-F1
#
_entry.id   AF-A0A956BEP6-F1
#
_cell.length_a   1.000
_cell.length_b   1.000
_cell.length_c   1.000
_cell.angle_alpha   90.00
_cell.angle_beta   90.00
_cell.angle_gamma   90.00
#
_symmetry.space_group_name_H-M   'P 1'
#
loop_
_entity.id
_entity.type
_entity.pdbx_description
1 polymer ?
#
loop_
_entity_poly.entity_id
_entity_poly.type
_entity_poly.pdbx_seq_one_letter_code
_entity_poly.pdbx_strand_id
1 'polypeptide(L)'
;MTSIRGVAASGGYYLAVATDEIFATPLSITGSIGIIFGKVSTHEALQRLSIRSELLASGPFASLMSGRDPFTDEQLRYMQEDLREAYRRFVSRVATGRRMSRSRVHTLGRGQVYMAEHASHLGLVDCLGGLSEAVDRACELAEVDRSKVRREWHSLQKSSILGLGGMRLASDLEALSPELWSALHLANLFSTPAPLAFCPTAFNFSQARL
;
A
#
# COMPACT_ATOMS: atom_id res chain seq x y z
N MET A 1 15.03 -4.15 7.26
CA MET A 1 14.02 -3.98 8.33
C MET A 1 13.08 -2.83 7.99
N THR A 2 11.83 -2.90 8.47
CA THR A 2 10.83 -1.82 8.38
C THR A 2 10.29 -1.49 9.77
N SER A 3 10.05 -0.21 10.04
CA SER A 3 9.31 0.27 11.24
C SER A 3 8.01 0.93 10.80
N ILE A 4 6.88 0.47 11.35
CA ILE A 4 5.54 0.96 11.06
C ILE A 4 5.06 1.83 12.22
N ARG A 5 4.78 3.11 11.92
CA ARG A 5 4.16 4.05 12.85
C ARG A 5 2.91 4.66 12.23
N GLY A 6 1.77 4.51 12.89
CA GLY A 6 0.48 4.99 12.40
C GLY A 6 -0.17 3.98 11.48
N VAL A 7 0.25 3.91 10.21
CA VAL A 7 -0.37 3.03 9.21
C VAL A 7 0.66 2.48 8.23
N ALA A 8 0.65 1.17 8.02
CA ALA A 8 1.22 0.54 6.83
C ALA A 8 0.37 -0.69 6.47
N ALA A 9 -0.64 -0.46 5.64
CA ALA A 9 -1.61 -1.45 5.19
C ALA A 9 -1.64 -1.49 3.65
N SER A 10 -2.18 -2.56 3.07
CA SER A 10 -2.27 -2.77 1.62
C SER A 10 -0.89 -2.63 0.96
N GLY A 11 -0.69 -1.69 0.03
CA GLY A 11 0.60 -1.45 -0.61
C GLY A 11 1.74 -1.18 0.37
N GLY A 12 1.48 -0.50 1.50
CA GLY A 12 2.50 -0.28 2.54
C GLY A 12 2.96 -1.58 3.19
N TYR A 13 2.02 -2.49 3.48
CA TYR A 13 2.35 -3.81 4.01
C TYR A 13 3.02 -4.70 2.96
N TYR A 14 2.61 -4.59 1.68
CA TYR A 14 3.27 -5.29 0.56
C TYR A 14 4.77 -4.96 0.48
N LEU A 15 5.17 -3.72 0.76
CA LEU A 15 6.58 -3.33 0.81
C LEU A 15 7.25 -3.82 2.10
N ALA A 16 6.59 -3.70 3.25
CA ALA A 16 7.14 -4.12 4.54
C ALA A 16 7.54 -5.61 4.56
N VAL A 17 6.74 -6.49 3.93
CA VAL A 17 7.02 -7.94 3.85
C VAL A 17 8.23 -8.30 3.01
N ALA A 18 8.82 -7.36 2.28
CA ALA A 18 10.09 -7.57 1.57
C ALA A 18 11.32 -7.42 2.48
N THR A 19 11.14 -7.00 3.73
CA THR A 19 12.23 -6.84 4.70
C THR A 19 12.34 -8.03 5.65
N ASP A 20 13.52 -8.20 6.27
CA ASP A 20 13.80 -9.34 7.15
C ASP A 20 12.95 -9.32 8.44
N GLU A 21 12.76 -8.14 9.02
CA GLU A 21 11.99 -7.93 10.25
C GLU A 21 11.12 -6.66 10.14
N ILE A 22 9.87 -6.78 10.62
CA ILE A 22 8.85 -5.74 10.69
C ILE A 22 8.62 -5.37 12.16
N PHE A 23 8.98 -4.14 12.51
CA PHE A 23 8.67 -3.49 13.77
C PHE A 23 7.42 -2.66 13.62
N ALA A 24 6.54 -2.65 14.62
CA ALA A 24 5.38 -1.77 14.62
C ALA A 24 5.00 -1.33 16.03
N THR A 25 4.67 -0.04 16.20
CA THR A 25 4.11 0.43 17.47
C THR A 25 2.73 -0.21 17.71
N PRO A 26 2.33 -0.60 18.94
CA PRO A 26 1.13 -1.41 19.20
C PRO A 26 -0.16 -0.91 18.56
N LEU A 27 -0.35 0.41 18.50
CA LEU A 27 -1.54 1.07 17.94
C LEU A 27 -1.47 1.34 16.42
N SER A 28 -0.40 0.91 15.76
CA SER A 28 -0.29 1.04 14.29
C SER A 28 -1.30 0.13 13.59
N ILE A 29 -1.85 0.58 12.47
CA ILE A 29 -2.73 -0.21 11.62
C ILE A 29 -1.92 -0.87 10.51
N THR A 30 -2.10 -2.17 10.31
CA THR A 30 -1.44 -2.95 9.26
C THR A 30 -2.34 -4.02 8.66
N GLY A 31 -1.79 -4.89 7.81
CA GLY A 31 -2.54 -5.87 7.04
C GLY A 31 -3.16 -5.23 5.80
N SER A 32 -4.49 -5.31 5.67
CA SER A 32 -5.24 -5.00 4.45
C SER A 32 -4.66 -5.72 3.22
N ILE A 33 -4.41 -7.02 3.38
CA ILE A 33 -3.89 -7.86 2.30
C ILE A 33 -5.04 -8.10 1.32
N GLY A 34 -5.15 -7.22 0.34
CA GLY A 34 -6.24 -7.16 -0.64
C GLY A 34 -5.89 -6.18 -1.75
N ILE A 35 -6.57 -6.33 -2.89
CA ILE A 35 -6.46 -5.45 -4.04
C ILE A 35 -7.86 -4.94 -4.36
N ILE A 36 -7.99 -3.64 -4.56
CA ILE A 36 -9.22 -2.98 -5.00
C ILE A 36 -8.93 -2.24 -6.30
N PHE A 37 -9.92 -2.23 -7.20
CA PHE A 37 -9.86 -1.47 -8.44
C PHE A 37 -11.29 -1.13 -8.88
N GLY A 38 -11.47 0.06 -9.42
CA GLY A 38 -12.78 0.51 -9.89
C GLY A 38 -12.70 1.89 -10.53
N LYS A 39 -13.80 2.29 -11.15
CA LYS A 39 -14.00 3.63 -11.71
C LYS A 39 -15.41 4.11 -11.40
N VAL A 40 -15.58 5.42 -11.34
CA VAL A 40 -16.89 6.07 -11.29
C VAL A 40 -17.34 6.33 -12.72
N SER A 41 -18.58 5.99 -13.05
CA SER A 41 -19.19 6.30 -14.34
C SER A 41 -20.20 7.43 -14.22
N THR A 42 -20.11 8.43 -15.10
CA THR A 42 -21.08 9.53 -15.22
C THR A 42 -22.16 9.25 -16.26
N HIS A 43 -22.18 8.06 -16.86
CA HIS A 43 -23.07 7.69 -17.97
C HIS A 43 -24.54 8.00 -17.66
N GLU A 44 -25.05 7.49 -16.53
CA GLU A 44 -26.44 7.68 -16.13
C GLU A 44 -26.76 9.14 -15.80
N ALA A 45 -25.81 9.88 -15.22
CA ALA A 45 -25.99 11.29 -14.90
C ALA A 45 -26.09 12.14 -16.18
N LEU A 46 -25.23 11.89 -17.17
CA LEU A 46 -25.26 12.58 -18.46
C LEU A 46 -26.52 12.24 -19.25
N GLN A 47 -26.98 10.98 -19.22
CA GLN A 47 -28.24 10.58 -19.82
C GLN A 47 -29.43 11.32 -19.22
N ARG A 48 -29.51 11.46 -17.89
CA ARG A 48 -30.58 12.22 -17.22
C ARG A 48 -30.60 13.70 -17.60
N LEU A 49 -29.42 14.28 -17.84
CA LEU A 49 -29.28 15.67 -18.29
C LEU A 49 -29.48 15.83 -19.81
N SER A 50 -29.79 14.76 -20.54
CA SER A 50 -29.86 14.74 -22.00
C SER A 50 -28.56 15.23 -22.68
N ILE A 51 -27.43 15.09 -21.99
CA ILE A 51 -26.11 15.45 -22.53
C ILE A 51 -25.58 14.23 -23.29
N ARG A 52 -25.49 14.35 -24.61
CA ARG A 52 -24.84 13.35 -25.46
C ARG A 52 -23.36 13.66 -25.56
N SER A 53 -22.53 12.65 -25.31
CA SER A 53 -21.11 12.70 -25.60
C SER A 53 -20.76 11.59 -26.59
N GLU A 54 -19.76 11.80 -27.43
CA GLU A 54 -19.20 10.79 -28.35
C GLU A 54 -17.70 10.57 -28.04
N LEU A 55 -17.27 9.31 -28.03
CA LEU A 55 -15.90 8.93 -27.68
C LEU A 55 -15.35 8.07 -28.81
N LEU A 56 -14.29 8.55 -29.44
CA LEU A 56 -13.52 7.79 -30.41
C LEU A 56 -12.31 7.20 -29.69
N ALA A 57 -12.19 5.87 -29.72
CA ALA A 57 -11.10 5.13 -29.11
C ALA A 57 -10.48 4.19 -30.15
N SER A 58 -9.16 4.03 -30.09
CA SER A 58 -8.42 3.14 -31.00
C SER A 58 -8.72 1.65 -30.78
N GLY A 59 -9.35 1.29 -29.65
CA GLY A 59 -9.76 -0.07 -29.35
C GLY A 59 -10.56 -0.17 -28.04
N PRO A 60 -11.14 -1.34 -27.74
CA PRO A 60 -12.06 -1.52 -26.61
C PRO A 60 -11.43 -1.25 -25.25
N PHE A 61 -10.11 -1.41 -25.09
CA PHE A 61 -9.41 -1.15 -23.82
C PHE A 61 -8.76 0.24 -23.76
N ALA A 62 -8.72 1.00 -24.85
CA ALA A 62 -8.10 2.33 -24.87
C ALA A 62 -8.86 3.35 -24.00
N SER A 63 -10.14 3.09 -23.72
CA SER A 63 -11.00 3.90 -22.85
C SER A 63 -11.33 3.21 -21.51
N LEU A 64 -10.58 2.18 -21.11
CA LEU A 64 -10.88 1.36 -19.91
C LEU A 64 -11.10 2.22 -18.65
N MET A 65 -10.22 3.21 -18.44
CA MET A 65 -10.27 4.14 -17.29
C MET A 65 -11.13 5.38 -17.53
N SER A 66 -11.81 5.49 -18.67
CA SER A 66 -12.75 6.57 -18.90
C SER A 66 -13.89 6.48 -17.89
N GLY A 67 -14.09 7.56 -17.13
CA GLY A 67 -15.23 7.72 -16.23
C GLY A 67 -16.53 8.05 -16.96
N ARG A 68 -16.53 8.08 -18.29
CA ARG A 68 -17.72 8.38 -19.08
C ARG A 68 -18.71 7.21 -19.07
N ASP A 69 -18.25 6.02 -19.44
CA ASP A 69 -19.07 4.83 -19.60
C ASP A 69 -18.73 3.79 -18.52
N PRO A 70 -19.67 2.92 -18.12
CA PRO A 70 -19.36 1.78 -17.25
C PRO A 70 -18.37 0.82 -17.94
N PHE A 71 -17.89 -0.18 -17.20
CA PHE A 71 -17.15 -1.26 -17.86
C PHE A 71 -18.08 -2.04 -18.77
N THR A 72 -17.60 -2.39 -19.97
CA THR A 72 -18.25 -3.44 -20.76
C THR A 72 -18.03 -4.80 -20.09
N ASP A 73 -18.85 -5.81 -20.44
CA ASP A 73 -18.68 -7.16 -19.87
C ASP A 73 -17.29 -7.74 -20.14
N GLU A 74 -16.71 -7.44 -21.30
CA GLU A 74 -15.35 -7.86 -21.67
C GLU A 74 -14.30 -7.19 -20.78
N GLN A 75 -14.38 -5.86 -20.62
CA GLN A 75 -13.49 -5.10 -19.75
C GLN A 75 -13.60 -5.56 -18.30
N LEU A 76 -14.82 -5.83 -17.83
CA LEU A 76 -15.08 -6.27 -16.47
C LEU A 76 -14.47 -7.65 -16.20
N ARG A 77 -14.65 -8.62 -17.11
CA ARG A 77 -14.02 -9.95 -16.99
C ARG A 77 -12.49 -9.84 -16.95
N TYR A 78 -11.91 -9.07 -17.86
CA TYR A 78 -10.47 -8.85 -17.91
C TYR A 78 -9.94 -8.27 -16.59
N MET A 79 -10.60 -7.23 -16.05
CA MET A 79 -10.23 -6.62 -14.77
C MET A 79 -10.38 -7.56 -13.58
N GLN A 80 -11.42 -8.41 -13.56
CA GLN A 80 -11.57 -9.40 -12.51
C GLN A 80 -10.45 -10.44 -12.52
N GLU A 81 -10.00 -10.87 -13.71
CA GLU A 81 -8.88 -11.80 -13.84
C GLU A 81 -7.56 -11.17 -13.38
N ASP A 82 -7.29 -9.93 -13.80
CA ASP A 82 -6.10 -9.19 -13.39
C ASP A 82 -6.07 -8.97 -11.86
N LEU A 83 -7.21 -8.59 -11.26
CA LEU A 83 -7.36 -8.46 -9.81
C LEU A 83 -7.06 -9.77 -9.07
N ARG A 84 -7.56 -10.91 -9.57
CA ARG A 84 -7.29 -12.23 -8.97
C ARG A 84 -5.81 -12.58 -9.06
N GLU A 85 -5.14 -12.27 -10.16
CA GLU A 85 -3.71 -12.49 -10.34
C GLU A 85 -2.89 -11.58 -9.41
N ALA A 86 -3.21 -10.29 -9.34
CA ALA A 86 -2.57 -9.34 -8.43
C ALA A 86 -2.71 -9.79 -6.96
N TYR A 87 -3.90 -10.24 -6.56
CA TYR A 87 -4.13 -10.76 -5.22
C TYR A 87 -3.33 -12.04 -4.95
N ARG A 88 -3.28 -12.98 -5.91
CA ARG A 88 -2.46 -14.20 -5.79
C ARG A 88 -0.98 -13.89 -5.61
N ARG A 89 -0.46 -12.86 -6.29
CA ARG A 89 0.90 -12.33 -6.12
C ARG A 89 1.11 -11.73 -4.73
N PHE A 90 0.19 -10.89 -4.26
CA PHE A 90 0.27 -10.32 -2.90
C PHE A 90 0.31 -11.42 -1.83
N VAL A 91 -0.63 -12.37 -1.89
CA VAL A 91 -0.65 -13.53 -0.98
C VAL A 91 0.68 -14.30 -1.02
N SER A 92 1.26 -14.50 -2.21
CA SER A 92 2.54 -15.18 -2.34
C SER A 92 3.69 -14.41 -1.69
N ARG A 93 3.74 -13.08 -1.84
CA ARG A 93 4.79 -12.25 -1.24
C ARG A 93 4.72 -12.26 0.28
N VAL A 94 3.52 -12.14 0.84
CA VAL A 94 3.33 -12.24 2.30
C VAL A 94 3.68 -13.65 2.78
N ALA A 95 3.27 -14.70 2.07
CA ALA A 95 3.60 -16.09 2.42
C ALA A 95 5.12 -16.29 2.52
N THR A 96 5.86 -15.82 1.52
CA THR A 96 7.33 -15.90 1.50
C THR A 96 7.95 -15.03 2.61
N GLY A 97 7.61 -13.74 2.67
CA GLY A 97 8.24 -12.80 3.62
C GLY A 97 7.93 -13.11 5.08
N ARG A 98 6.76 -13.69 5.36
CA ARG A 98 6.32 -14.04 6.72
C ARG A 98 6.46 -15.53 7.04
N ARG A 99 7.09 -16.30 6.15
CA ARG A 99 7.33 -17.76 6.28
C ARG A 99 6.07 -18.53 6.70
N MET A 100 4.94 -18.21 6.07
CA MET A 100 3.63 -18.81 6.37
C MET A 100 2.97 -19.39 5.13
N SER A 101 2.05 -20.33 5.29
CA SER A 101 1.37 -20.94 4.14
C SER A 101 0.47 -19.94 3.41
N ARG A 102 0.36 -20.05 2.08
CA ARG A 102 -0.55 -19.21 1.28
C ARG A 102 -2.00 -19.31 1.76
N SER A 103 -2.42 -20.47 2.25
CA SER A 103 -3.75 -20.66 2.83
C SER A 103 -3.93 -19.82 4.09
N ARG A 104 -2.94 -19.81 5.01
CA ARG A 104 -2.99 -18.98 6.21
C ARG A 104 -3.06 -17.49 5.86
N VAL A 105 -2.22 -17.04 4.93
CA VAL A 105 -2.25 -15.67 4.41
C VAL A 105 -3.60 -15.34 3.80
N HIS A 106 -4.19 -16.25 3.03
CA HIS A 106 -5.51 -16.04 2.43
C HIS A 106 -6.61 -15.88 3.48
N THR A 107 -6.56 -16.66 4.57
CA THR A 107 -7.48 -16.52 5.71
C THR A 107 -7.30 -15.18 6.43
N LEU A 108 -6.05 -14.76 6.65
CA LEU A 108 -5.73 -13.48 7.30
C LEU A 108 -5.93 -12.26 6.38
N GLY A 109 -6.01 -12.48 5.07
CA GLY A 109 -6.15 -11.42 4.07
C GLY A 109 -7.60 -11.02 3.84
N ARG A 110 -7.97 -10.86 2.56
CA ARG A 110 -9.31 -10.39 2.13
C ARG A 110 -9.61 -8.96 2.57
N GLY A 111 -8.57 -8.13 2.61
CA GLY A 111 -8.69 -6.72 2.98
C GLY A 111 -8.84 -6.44 4.47
N GLN A 112 -8.77 -7.45 5.34
CA GLN A 112 -8.85 -7.28 6.79
C GLN A 112 -7.68 -6.43 7.31
N VAL A 113 -7.98 -5.46 8.17
CA VAL A 113 -7.01 -4.62 8.87
C VAL A 113 -6.79 -5.13 10.29
N TYR A 114 -5.59 -4.92 10.80
CA TYR A 114 -5.21 -5.34 12.16
C TYR A 114 -4.47 -4.21 12.86
N MET A 115 -4.72 -4.05 14.16
CA MET A 115 -3.78 -3.35 15.03
C MET A 115 -2.50 -4.17 15.13
N ALA A 116 -1.35 -3.50 15.19
CA ALA A 116 -0.03 -4.13 15.19
C ALA A 116 0.15 -5.13 16.33
N GLU A 117 -0.42 -4.84 17.50
CA GLU A 117 -0.43 -5.77 18.64
C GLU A 117 -1.07 -7.12 18.27
N HIS A 118 -2.26 -7.10 17.66
CA HIS A 118 -2.91 -8.32 17.18
C HIS A 118 -2.16 -8.93 15.99
N ALA A 119 -1.66 -8.10 15.06
CA ALA A 119 -0.89 -8.54 13.91
C ALA A 119 0.38 -9.32 14.31
N SER A 120 1.02 -8.95 15.43
CA SER A 120 2.15 -9.67 16.02
C SER A 120 1.75 -11.10 16.41
N HIS A 121 0.64 -11.28 17.12
CA HIS A 121 0.13 -12.62 17.47
C HIS A 121 -0.24 -13.47 16.25
N LEU A 122 -0.58 -12.83 15.12
CA LEU A 122 -0.91 -13.49 13.86
C LEU A 122 0.33 -13.80 12.99
N GLY A 123 1.53 -13.35 13.40
CA GLY A 123 2.78 -13.48 12.64
C GLY A 123 2.92 -12.49 11.48
N LEU A 124 2.07 -11.47 11.42
CA LEU A 124 2.14 -10.42 10.40
C LEU A 124 3.16 -9.31 10.75
N VAL A 125 3.51 -9.17 12.02
CA VAL A 125 4.54 -8.27 12.56
C VAL A 125 5.51 -9.12 13.39
N ASP A 126 6.81 -8.81 13.36
CA ASP A 126 7.82 -9.55 14.12
C ASP A 126 7.98 -9.01 15.54
N CYS A 127 8.03 -7.69 15.68
CA CYS A 127 8.32 -7.03 16.94
C CYS A 127 7.41 -5.84 17.19
N LEU A 128 6.97 -5.70 18.43
CA LEU A 128 6.30 -4.48 18.89
C LEU A 128 7.37 -3.48 19.34
N GLY A 129 7.43 -2.34 18.64
CA GLY A 129 8.49 -1.37 18.80
C GLY A 129 8.46 -0.32 17.70
N GLY A 130 9.14 0.80 17.94
CA GLY A 130 9.24 1.88 16.98
C GLY A 130 10.54 1.82 16.18
N LEU A 131 10.89 2.99 15.64
CA LEU A 131 12.09 3.15 14.83
C LEU A 131 13.37 2.97 15.64
N SER A 132 13.37 3.28 16.93
CA SER A 132 14.59 3.13 17.74
C SER A 132 14.97 1.66 17.83
N GLU A 133 14.01 0.82 18.20
CA GLU A 133 14.18 -0.63 18.34
C GLU A 133 14.57 -1.27 17.01
N ALA A 134 13.97 -0.83 15.90
CA ALA A 134 14.36 -1.29 14.57
C ALA A 134 15.81 -0.90 14.20
N VAL A 135 16.28 0.28 14.59
CA VAL A 135 17.66 0.72 14.35
C VAL A 135 18.62 -0.03 15.27
N ASP A 136 18.27 -0.22 16.54
CA ASP A 136 19.10 -0.95 17.50
C ASP A 136 19.29 -2.40 17.02
N ARG A 137 18.21 -3.04 16.58
CA ARG A 137 18.24 -4.37 15.95
C ARG A 137 19.09 -4.40 14.67
N ALA A 138 19.01 -3.39 13.81
CA ALA A 138 19.85 -3.30 12.63
C ALA A 138 21.34 -3.15 12.99
N CYS A 139 21.66 -2.40 14.05
CA CYS A 139 23.03 -2.25 14.55
C CYS A 139 23.57 -3.57 15.10
N GLU A 140 22.76 -4.32 15.85
CA GLU A 140 23.11 -5.66 16.34
C GLU A 140 23.44 -6.62 15.20
N LEU A 141 22.59 -6.71 14.18
CA LEU A 141 22.83 -7.59 13.03
C LEU A 141 24.04 -7.20 12.19
N ALA A 142 24.38 -5.91 12.16
CA ALA A 142 25.52 -5.38 11.43
C ALA A 142 26.81 -5.32 12.26
N GLU A 143 26.75 -5.69 13.54
CA GLU A 143 27.88 -5.58 14.50
C GLU A 143 28.47 -4.16 14.60
N VAL A 144 27.60 -3.14 14.50
CA VAL A 144 28.00 -1.72 14.57
C VAL A 144 27.57 -1.11 15.90
N ASP A 145 28.47 -0.35 16.52
CA ASP A 145 28.17 0.44 17.71
C ASP A 145 27.10 1.51 17.41
N ARG A 146 25.98 1.43 18.12
CA ARG A 146 24.83 2.33 17.99
C ARG A 146 25.19 3.81 18.10
N SER A 147 26.21 4.15 18.89
CA SER A 147 26.69 5.53 19.09
C SER A 147 27.33 6.13 17.83
N LYS A 148 27.81 5.29 16.91
CA LYS A 148 28.45 5.69 15.65
C LYS A 148 27.46 5.83 14.49
N VAL A 149 26.22 5.38 14.68
CA VAL A 149 25.18 5.39 13.64
C VAL A 149 24.43 6.71 13.62
N ARG A 150 24.45 7.37 12.46
CA ARG A 150 23.63 8.56 12.19
C ARG A 150 22.37 8.17 11.41
N ARG A 151 21.28 8.87 11.69
CA ARG A 151 20.02 8.74 10.97
C ARG A 151 19.96 9.85 9.93
N GLU A 152 19.90 9.46 8.67
CA GLU A 152 19.63 10.39 7.58
C GLU A 152 18.20 10.17 7.07
N TRP A 153 17.48 11.27 6.91
CA TRP A 153 16.10 11.24 6.44
C TRP A 153 16.08 11.57 4.95
N HIS A 154 15.83 10.55 4.14
CA HIS A 154 15.59 10.74 2.72
C HIS A 154 14.08 10.87 2.49
N SER A 155 13.65 12.09 2.16
CA SER A 155 12.30 12.30 1.63
C SER A 155 12.32 11.94 0.15
N LEU A 156 11.35 11.13 -0.28
CA LEU A 156 11.07 11.00 -1.71
C LEU A 156 10.63 12.37 -2.20
N GLN A 157 11.49 13.02 -2.98
CA GLN A 157 11.11 14.21 -3.74
C GLN A 157 9.86 13.84 -4.56
N LYS A 158 8.76 14.56 -4.34
CA LYS A 158 7.44 14.30 -4.97
C LYS A 158 7.46 14.36 -6.51
N SER A 159 8.60 14.67 -7.12
CA SER A 159 8.82 14.86 -8.55
C SER A 159 9.24 13.61 -9.33
N SER A 160 9.12 12.39 -8.77
CA SER A 160 9.24 11.19 -9.61
C SER A 160 8.10 11.16 -10.65
N ILE A 161 8.40 10.74 -11.88
CA ILE A 161 7.41 10.64 -12.98
C ILE A 161 6.22 9.72 -12.63
N LEU A 162 6.41 8.80 -11.68
CA LEU A 162 5.37 7.95 -11.09
C LEU A 162 4.44 8.70 -10.12
N GLY A 163 4.95 9.77 -9.48
CA GLY A 163 4.19 10.64 -8.58
C GLY A 163 3.16 11.52 -9.28
N LEU A 164 3.39 11.88 -10.56
CA LEU A 164 2.40 12.62 -11.37
C LEU A 164 1.16 11.78 -11.71
N GLY A 165 1.32 10.46 -11.89
CA GLY A 165 0.20 9.53 -12.11
C GLY A 165 -0.56 9.18 -10.84
N GLY A 166 0.14 9.02 -9.71
CA GLY A 166 -0.45 8.70 -8.41
C GLY A 166 -1.12 9.88 -7.70
N MET A 167 -0.61 11.11 -7.86
CA MET A 167 -1.20 12.29 -7.21
C MET A 167 -2.55 12.70 -7.80
N ARG A 168 -2.83 12.40 -9.08
CA ARG A 168 -4.15 12.68 -9.66
C ARG A 168 -5.26 11.82 -9.05
N LEU A 169 -4.98 10.54 -8.79
CA LEU A 169 -5.96 9.65 -8.15
C LEU A 169 -6.28 10.07 -6.71
N ALA A 170 -5.28 10.51 -5.94
CA ALA A 170 -5.49 10.99 -4.58
C ALA A 170 -6.27 12.33 -4.55
N SER A 171 -5.93 13.28 -5.42
CA SER A 171 -6.64 14.56 -5.51
C SER A 171 -8.06 14.42 -6.08
N ASP A 172 -8.27 13.48 -7.00
CA ASP A 172 -9.60 13.23 -7.60
C ASP A 172 -10.49 12.43 -6.63
N LEU A 173 -9.90 11.63 -5.73
CA LEU A 173 -10.61 11.01 -4.61
C LEU A 173 -11.00 12.05 -3.55
N GLU A 174 -10.12 13.03 -3.24
CA GLU A 174 -10.41 14.14 -2.30
C GLU A 174 -11.60 14.99 -2.74
N ALA A 175 -11.90 15.03 -4.04
CA ALA A 175 -13.07 15.70 -4.59
C ALA A 175 -14.40 14.95 -4.39
N LEU A 176 -14.40 13.74 -3.83
CA LEU A 176 -15.63 13.02 -3.45
C LEU A 176 -16.23 13.63 -2.17
N SER A 177 -17.56 13.58 -2.06
CA SER A 177 -18.28 14.24 -0.98
C SER A 177 -17.90 13.67 0.42
N PRO A 178 -17.95 14.48 1.49
CA PRO A 178 -17.62 14.04 2.86
C PRO A 178 -18.39 12.80 3.34
N GLU A 179 -19.56 12.54 2.78
CA GLU A 179 -20.39 11.37 3.08
C GLU A 179 -19.80 10.07 2.49
N LEU A 180 -19.19 10.12 1.30
CA LEU A 180 -18.51 8.99 0.66
C LEU A 180 -17.21 8.61 1.39
N TRP A 181 -16.50 9.60 1.93
CA TRP A 181 -15.32 9.40 2.77
C TRP A 181 -15.63 8.69 4.09
N SER A 182 -16.78 9.05 4.68
CA SER A 182 -17.27 8.46 5.92
C SER A 182 -17.75 7.02 5.71
N ALA A 183 -18.37 6.74 4.56
CA ALA A 183 -18.83 5.40 4.19
C ALA A 183 -17.69 4.40 3.91
N LEU A 184 -16.49 4.89 3.55
CA LEU A 184 -15.33 4.05 3.25
C LEU A 184 -14.35 3.91 4.44
N HIS A 185 -14.53 4.66 5.55
CA HIS A 185 -13.58 4.72 6.68
C HIS A 185 -12.11 5.03 6.28
N LEU A 186 -11.86 5.61 5.10
CA LEU A 186 -10.50 5.81 4.56
C LEU A 186 -9.88 7.17 4.93
N ALA A 187 -10.66 8.13 5.40
CA ALA A 187 -10.23 9.52 5.62
C ALA A 187 -9.06 9.67 6.64
N ASN A 188 -8.91 8.73 7.57
CA ASN A 188 -7.84 8.76 8.57
C ASN A 188 -6.58 7.95 8.17
N LEU A 189 -6.60 7.20 7.07
CA LEU A 189 -5.43 6.40 6.66
C LEU A 189 -4.35 7.22 5.94
N PHE A 190 -4.70 8.32 5.28
CA PHE A 190 -3.81 9.06 4.38
C PHE A 190 -3.43 10.47 4.86
N SER A 191 -4.00 10.92 5.98
CA SER A 191 -3.83 12.28 6.53
C SER A 191 -2.69 12.39 7.56
N THR A 192 -1.85 11.36 7.72
CA THR A 192 -0.68 11.44 8.62
C THR A 192 0.52 12.10 7.91
N PRO A 193 1.11 13.17 8.47
CA PRO A 193 2.29 13.84 7.91
C PRO A 193 3.60 13.05 8.12
N ALA A 194 3.54 11.80 8.57
CA ALA A 194 4.70 10.96 8.84
C ALA A 194 4.97 10.04 7.63
N PRO A 195 6.24 9.75 7.30
CA PRO A 195 6.57 8.85 6.21
C PRO A 195 5.96 7.46 6.45
N LEU A 196 5.18 6.99 5.48
CA LEU A 196 4.38 5.76 5.52
C LEU A 196 5.20 4.45 5.56
N ALA A 197 6.51 4.52 5.33
CA ALA A 197 7.44 3.41 5.56
C ALA A 197 8.88 3.95 5.57
N PHE A 198 9.70 3.43 6.47
CA PHE A 198 11.16 3.53 6.36
C PHE A 198 11.66 2.30 5.60
N CYS A 199 12.19 2.50 4.40
CA CYS A 199 12.97 1.53 3.65
C CYS A 199 14.36 2.14 3.44
N PRO A 200 15.41 1.73 4.15
CA PRO A 200 16.75 2.23 3.90
C PRO A 200 17.20 1.71 2.54
N THR A 201 17.31 2.61 1.55
CA THR A 201 17.72 2.25 0.18
C THR A 201 19.22 2.10 0.00
N ALA A 202 20.05 2.37 1.00
CA ALA A 202 21.47 2.04 1.01
C ALA A 202 22.05 2.16 2.42
N PHE A 203 22.71 1.10 2.91
CA PHE A 203 23.70 1.25 3.97
C PHE A 203 25.05 1.48 3.27
N ASN A 204 25.64 2.66 3.47
CA ASN A 204 26.99 2.94 2.96
C ASN A 204 28.03 2.32 3.92
N PHE A 205 28.48 1.11 3.61
CA PHE A 205 29.53 0.40 4.38
C PHE A 205 30.96 0.86 4.05
N SER A 206 31.17 2.12 3.64
CA SER A 206 32.50 2.64 3.29
C SER A 206 33.52 2.71 4.45
N GLN A 207 33.14 2.30 5.67
CA GLN A 207 34.04 2.29 6.83
C GLN A 207 34.14 0.95 7.57
N ALA A 208 33.53 -0.13 7.08
CA ALA A 208 33.79 -1.46 7.62
C ALA A 208 35.11 -1.97 7.02
N ARG A 209 36.23 -1.79 7.74
CA ARG A 209 37.51 -2.43 7.40
C ARG A 209 37.40 -3.92 7.68
N LEU A 210 37.79 -4.73 6.68
CA LEU A 210 38.13 -6.15 6.79
C LEU A 210 39.18 -6.40 7.89
#